data_AF-A0A7V2HL50-F1
#
_entry.id   AF-A0A7V2HL50-F1
#
_cell.length_a   1.000
_cell.length_b   1.000
_cell.length_c   1.000
_cell.angle_alpha   90.00
_cell.angle_beta   90.00
_cell.angle_gamma   90.00
#
_symmetry.space_group_name_H-M   'P 1'
#
loop_
_entity.id
_entity.type
_entity.pdbx_description
1 polymer ?
#
loop_
_entity_poly.entity_id
_entity_poly.type
_entity_poly.pdbx_seq_one_letter_code
_entity_poly.pdbx_strand_id
1 'polypeptide(L)'
;MRKKTSRKIPAIALAASLTAPAAELNIRTVVLYKHGVGYFERGGELRPGEAARLDFKEAEMNDVLKSLTVEVRGGKGVAGLRYDSKEPVERKLAELPLKIGERQPMAALLDQLKGARVELGGLERPVTGVIVSARVTPAAQQVPEKEQVALLLDSGEIRSFEIGFGTPIRFPDPKLQLQLRDYLGIL
;
A
#
# COMPACT_ATOMS: atom_id res chain seq x y z
N MET A 1 -33.63 37.63 28.13
CA MET A 1 -32.32 38.16 27.67
C MET A 1 -31.44 37.00 27.20
N ARG A 2 -31.28 36.83 25.87
CA ARG A 2 -30.44 35.78 25.24
C ARG A 2 -28.98 36.23 25.21
N LYS A 3 -28.09 35.57 25.96
CA LYS A 3 -26.63 35.75 25.81
C LYS A 3 -26.12 34.78 24.75
N LYS A 4 -25.66 35.34 23.63
CA LYS A 4 -25.11 34.64 22.45
C LYS A 4 -23.63 34.35 22.73
N THR A 5 -23.29 33.13 23.14
CA THR A 5 -21.91 32.69 23.37
C THR A 5 -21.26 32.31 22.04
N SER A 6 -20.39 33.19 21.53
CA SER A 6 -19.52 32.93 20.38
C SER A 6 -18.38 31.99 20.81
N ARG A 7 -18.35 30.78 20.25
CA ARG A 7 -17.31 29.77 20.48
C ARG A 7 -16.20 30.01 19.47
N LYS A 8 -15.05 30.52 19.92
CA LYS A 8 -13.84 30.69 19.10
C LYS A 8 -13.25 29.30 18.81
N ILE A 9 -13.10 28.94 17.54
CA ILE A 9 -12.42 27.73 17.08
C ILE A 9 -10.91 28.00 17.12
N PRO A 10 -10.07 27.16 17.74
CA PRO A 10 -8.63 27.36 17.71
C PRO A 10 -8.12 26.96 16.32
N ALA A 11 -7.47 27.89 15.63
CA ALA A 11 -6.74 27.60 14.42
C ALA A 11 -5.53 26.71 14.77
N ILE A 12 -5.52 25.49 14.26
CA ILE A 12 -4.35 24.60 14.30
C ILE A 12 -3.29 25.24 13.41
N ALA A 13 -2.23 25.75 14.03
CA ALA A 13 -1.06 26.24 13.32
C ALA A 13 -0.36 25.05 12.66
N LEU A 14 -0.42 24.99 11.34
CA LEU A 14 0.38 24.08 10.53
C LEU A 14 1.85 24.51 10.72
N ALA A 15 2.58 23.78 11.56
CA ALA A 15 4.02 23.95 11.69
C ALA A 15 4.64 23.57 10.35
N ALA A 16 4.93 24.58 9.52
CA ALA A 16 5.77 24.41 8.36
C ALA A 16 7.14 23.93 8.86
N SER A 17 7.49 22.68 8.56
CA SER A 17 8.83 22.15 8.76
C SER A 17 9.81 23.03 7.99
N LEU A 18 10.48 23.94 8.69
CA LEU A 18 11.61 24.68 8.15
C LEU A 18 12.70 23.66 7.86
N THR A 19 12.82 23.25 6.59
CA THR A 19 13.98 22.50 6.11
C THR A 19 15.18 23.42 6.25
N ALA A 20 15.93 23.25 7.34
CA ALA A 20 17.24 23.89 7.47
C ALA A 20 18.11 23.45 6.27
N PRO A 21 18.93 24.34 5.70
CA PRO A 21 19.86 23.96 4.64
C PRO A 21 20.73 22.80 5.15
N ALA A 22 20.79 21.73 4.35
CA ALA A 22 21.64 20.60 4.68
C ALA A 22 23.10 21.01 4.54
N ALA A 23 23.95 20.63 5.48
CA ALA A 23 25.37 20.87 5.37
C ALA A 23 25.95 20.13 4.16
N GLU A 24 26.80 20.80 3.40
CA GLU A 24 27.47 20.21 2.26
C GLU A 24 28.68 19.37 2.70
N LEU A 25 28.64 18.08 2.37
CA LEU A 25 29.79 17.19 2.51
C LEU A 25 30.53 17.09 1.18
N ASN A 26 31.64 17.83 1.10
CA ASN A 26 32.51 17.88 -0.08
C ASN A 26 33.29 16.59 -0.27
N ILE A 27 33.53 16.21 -1.53
CA ILE A 27 34.37 15.07 -1.88
C ILE A 27 35.81 15.37 -1.47
N ARG A 28 36.41 14.45 -0.71
CA ARG A 28 37.80 14.49 -0.22
C ARG A 28 38.69 13.52 -0.95
N THR A 29 38.17 12.35 -1.29
CA THR A 29 38.96 11.30 -1.95
C THR A 29 38.09 10.54 -2.93
N VAL A 30 38.66 10.22 -4.09
CA VAL A 30 38.07 9.35 -5.09
C VAL A 30 39.10 8.31 -5.48
N VAL A 31 38.78 7.03 -5.32
CA VAL A 31 39.61 5.91 -5.76
C VAL A 31 38.80 5.08 -6.75
N LEU A 32 39.33 4.90 -7.97
CA LEU A 32 38.72 4.08 -8.99
C LEU A 32 39.50 2.78 -9.13
N TYR A 33 38.82 1.65 -8.95
CA TYR A 33 39.41 0.33 -9.08
C TYR A 33 39.25 -0.21 -10.51
N LYS A 34 40.22 -1.03 -10.94
CA LYS A 34 40.25 -1.63 -12.30
C LYS A 34 39.02 -2.49 -12.62
N HIS A 35 38.31 -2.98 -11.61
CA HIS A 35 37.12 -3.82 -11.74
C HIS A 35 35.81 -3.01 -11.79
N GLY A 36 35.89 -1.68 -11.94
CA GLY A 36 34.71 -0.83 -12.16
C GLY A 36 34.01 -0.33 -10.90
N VAL A 37 34.62 -0.49 -9.72
CA VAL A 37 34.10 0.06 -8.45
C VAL A 37 34.80 1.37 -8.13
N GLY A 38 34.05 2.35 -7.62
CA GLY A 38 34.57 3.62 -7.12
C GLY A 38 34.37 3.75 -5.61
N TYR A 39 35.40 4.20 -4.90
CA TYR A 39 35.32 4.61 -3.50
C TYR A 39 35.33 6.14 -3.42
N PHE A 40 34.36 6.68 -2.69
CA PHE A 40 34.18 8.13 -2.53
C PHE A 40 34.16 8.47 -1.04
N GLU A 41 35.10 9.30 -0.63
CA GLU A 41 35.11 9.88 0.71
C GLU A 41 34.55 11.30 0.64
N ARG A 42 33.59 11.61 1.50
CA ARG A 42 33.02 12.95 1.66
C ARG A 42 33.16 13.40 3.11
N GLY A 43 33.52 14.66 3.32
CA GLY A 43 33.77 15.19 4.65
C GLY A 43 33.55 16.70 4.76
N GLY A 44 32.98 17.10 5.90
CA GLY A 44 32.65 18.47 6.26
C GLY A 44 32.30 18.56 7.74
N GLU A 45 32.04 19.78 8.22
CA GLU A 45 31.65 20.03 9.61
C GLU A 45 30.13 20.18 9.72
N LEU A 46 29.55 19.59 10.77
CA LEU A 46 28.13 19.69 11.10
C LEU A 46 27.95 20.44 12.41
N ARG A 47 27.14 21.50 12.41
CA ARG A 47 26.75 22.20 13.63
C ARG A 47 25.72 21.38 14.42
N PRO A 48 25.56 21.63 15.73
CA PRO A 48 24.53 20.95 16.52
C PRO A 48 23.13 21.11 15.92
N GLY A 49 22.47 19.99 15.63
CA GLY A 49 21.13 19.98 15.02
C GLY A 49 21.11 20.09 13.49
N GLU A 50 22.27 20.22 12.86
CA GLU A 50 22.41 20.23 11.40
C GLU A 50 22.47 18.79 10.85
N ALA A 51 21.96 18.61 9.63
CA ALA A 51 21.99 17.34 8.93
C ALA A 51 22.70 17.51 7.59
N ALA A 52 23.47 16.50 7.17
CA ALA A 52 23.94 16.36 5.80
C ALA A 52 22.96 15.51 5.00
N ARG A 53 22.82 15.82 3.71
CA ARG A 53 22.04 15.03 2.77
C ARG A 53 22.95 14.50 1.67
N LEU A 54 22.80 13.22 1.35
CA LEU A 54 23.46 12.57 0.22
C LEU A 54 22.37 12.00 -0.68
N ASP A 55 22.37 12.42 -1.95
CA ASP A 55 21.40 11.95 -2.93
C ASP A 55 22.04 10.86 -3.81
N PHE A 56 21.29 9.78 -4.02
CA PHE A 56 21.68 8.62 -4.81
C PHE A 56 20.57 8.25 -5.78
N LYS A 57 20.89 7.51 -6.84
CA LYS A 57 19.84 6.94 -7.70
C LYS A 57 19.15 5.80 -6.95
N GLU A 58 17.86 5.63 -7.23
CA GLU A 58 17.04 4.58 -6.61
C GLU A 58 17.64 3.17 -6.81
N ALA A 59 18.11 2.87 -8.02
CA ALA A 59 18.72 1.59 -8.35
C ALA A 59 20.03 1.29 -7.58
N GLU A 60 20.71 2.31 -7.07
CA GLU A 60 22.01 2.20 -6.38
C GLU A 60 21.83 2.07 -4.85
N MET A 61 20.62 2.33 -4.32
CA MET A 61 20.36 2.41 -2.89
C MET A 61 20.73 1.12 -2.13
N ASN A 62 20.52 -0.05 -2.74
CA ASN A 62 20.86 -1.33 -2.12
C ASN A 62 22.37 -1.44 -1.84
N ASP A 63 23.20 -1.05 -2.81
CA ASP A 63 24.65 -1.12 -2.70
C ASP A 63 25.19 -0.03 -1.76
N VAL A 64 24.57 1.15 -1.77
CA VAL A 64 24.86 2.23 -0.81
C VAL A 64 24.63 1.75 0.61
N LEU A 65 23.47 1.15 0.91
CA LEU A 65 23.16 0.67 2.26
C LEU A 65 24.11 -0.44 2.74
N LYS A 66 24.70 -1.22 1.81
CA LYS A 66 25.68 -2.26 2.14
C LYS A 66 27.10 -1.75 2.33
N SER A 67 27.45 -0.61 1.74
CA SER A 67 28.83 -0.11 1.66
C SER A 67 29.06 1.20 2.41
N LEU A 68 28.00 1.94 2.76
CA LEU A 68 28.10 3.24 3.43
C LEU A 68 28.69 3.07 4.84
N THR A 69 29.81 3.76 5.06
CA THR A 69 30.46 3.89 6.37
C THR A 69 30.47 5.35 6.78
N VAL A 70 30.17 5.63 8.04
CA VAL A 70 30.18 6.99 8.59
C VAL A 70 31.18 7.05 9.74
N GLU A 71 32.18 7.91 9.61
CA GLU A 71 33.17 8.21 10.64
C GLU A 71 32.89 9.61 11.22
N VAL A 72 32.95 9.75 12.54
CA VAL A 72 32.80 11.04 13.23
C VAL A 72 34.08 11.34 13.99
N ARG A 73 34.70 12.48 13.67
CA ARG A 73 35.91 12.97 14.36
C ARG A 73 35.53 14.02 15.40
N GLY A 74 35.40 13.59 16.66
CA GLY A 74 35.02 14.45 17.79
C GLY A 74 33.50 14.72 17.89
N GLY A 75 33.02 15.14 19.07
CA GLY A 75 31.60 15.41 19.32
C GLY A 75 30.75 14.20 19.72
N LYS A 76 29.42 14.39 19.81
CA LYS A 76 28.45 13.36 20.25
C LYS A 76 27.92 12.50 19.09
N GLY A 77 28.80 11.80 18.36
CA GLY A 77 28.41 10.75 17.38
C GLY A 77 27.32 11.12 16.34
N VAL A 78 26.80 10.10 15.63
CA VAL A 78 25.69 10.27 14.68
C VAL A 78 24.36 9.98 15.40
N ALA A 79 23.41 10.92 15.38
CA ALA A 79 22.10 10.76 16.01
C ALA A 79 21.19 9.74 15.30
N GLY A 80 21.36 9.57 13.98
CA GLY A 80 20.65 8.58 13.18
C GLY A 80 20.83 8.83 11.68
N LEU A 81 20.68 7.76 10.88
CA LEU A 81 20.65 7.82 9.41
C LEU A 81 19.20 7.62 8.94
N ARG A 82 18.75 8.45 8.00
CA ARG A 82 17.43 8.34 7.36
C ARG A 82 17.61 8.22 5.87
N TYR A 83 16.83 7.37 5.22
CA TYR A 83 16.79 7.21 3.78
C TYR A 83 15.34 7.09 3.32
N ASP A 84 15.08 7.50 2.08
CA ASP A 84 13.77 7.36 1.46
C ASP A 84 13.61 5.92 0.95
N SER A 85 12.69 5.15 1.53
CA SER A 85 12.34 3.82 1.03
C SER A 85 11.11 3.91 0.13
N LYS A 86 11.27 3.55 -1.14
CA LYS A 86 10.14 3.15 -1.98
C LYS A 86 10.10 1.63 -1.97
N GLU A 87 9.19 1.06 -1.20
CA GLU A 87 8.91 -0.37 -1.33
C GLU A 87 8.31 -0.63 -2.72
N PRO A 88 8.90 -1.53 -3.53
CA PRO A 88 8.42 -1.81 -4.88
C PRO A 88 6.93 -2.16 -4.85
N VAL A 89 6.19 -1.70 -5.84
CA VAL A 89 4.75 -1.93 -5.98
C VAL A 89 4.43 -3.43 -5.87
N GLU A 90 5.28 -4.26 -6.48
CA GLU A 90 5.16 -5.73 -6.47
C GLU A 90 5.30 -6.31 -5.07
N ARG A 91 6.12 -5.71 -4.20
CA ARG A 91 6.23 -6.14 -2.79
C ARG A 91 5.02 -5.72 -1.99
N LYS A 92 4.53 -4.50 -2.20
CA LYS A 92 3.28 -4.03 -1.57
C LYS A 92 2.09 -4.90 -1.97
N LEU A 93 1.99 -5.32 -3.24
CA LEU A 93 0.94 -6.24 -3.70
C LEU A 93 1.16 -7.67 -3.18
N ALA A 94 2.40 -8.13 -3.03
CA ALA A 94 2.69 -9.48 -2.51
C ALA A 94 2.29 -9.66 -1.04
N GLU A 95 2.30 -8.57 -0.26
CA GLU A 95 1.86 -8.57 1.14
C GLU A 95 0.33 -8.53 1.28
N LEU A 96 -0.39 -8.15 0.23
CA LEU A 96 -1.84 -8.12 0.25
C LEU A 96 -2.40 -9.54 -0.03
N PRO A 97 -3.41 -9.99 0.74
CA PRO A 97 -4.01 -11.32 0.57
C PRO A 97 -4.83 -11.44 -0.73
N LEU A 98 -5.02 -10.34 -1.46
CA LEU A 98 -5.80 -10.25 -2.68
C LEU A 98 -4.87 -10.19 -3.90
N LYS A 99 -5.14 -11.02 -4.91
CA LYS A 99 -4.44 -10.98 -6.20
C LYS A 99 -5.45 -10.95 -7.33
N ILE A 100 -5.62 -9.78 -7.93
CA ILE A 100 -6.47 -9.60 -9.11
C ILE A 100 -5.61 -9.79 -10.34
N GLY A 101 -5.78 -10.92 -11.03
CA GLY A 101 -5.08 -11.21 -12.29
C GLY A 101 -5.76 -10.54 -13.49
N GLU A 102 -5.02 -10.43 -14.59
CA GLU A 102 -5.56 -9.91 -15.85
C GLU A 102 -6.73 -10.78 -16.35
N ARG A 103 -7.86 -10.13 -16.70
CA ARG A 103 -9.06 -10.78 -17.24
C ARG A 103 -9.61 -11.94 -16.38
N GLN A 104 -9.45 -11.86 -15.05
CA GLN A 104 -10.03 -12.86 -14.17
C GLN A 104 -11.56 -12.71 -14.06
N PRO A 105 -12.30 -13.83 -14.00
CA PRO A 105 -13.74 -13.82 -13.76
C PRO A 105 -14.05 -13.34 -12.34
N MET A 106 -15.24 -12.77 -12.14
CA MET A 106 -15.67 -12.24 -10.84
C MET A 106 -15.69 -13.34 -9.77
N ALA A 107 -16.05 -14.57 -10.15
CA ALA A 107 -16.02 -15.74 -9.28
C ALA A 107 -14.62 -16.00 -8.71
N ALA A 108 -13.54 -15.79 -9.48
CA ALA A 108 -12.18 -15.99 -8.98
C ALA A 108 -11.80 -14.94 -7.93
N LEU A 109 -12.26 -13.69 -8.08
CA LEU A 109 -12.08 -12.64 -7.08
C LEU A 109 -12.84 -12.97 -5.80
N LEU A 110 -14.12 -13.34 -5.92
CA LEU A 110 -14.96 -13.69 -4.77
C LEU A 110 -14.43 -14.94 -4.05
N ASP A 111 -13.85 -15.91 -4.76
CA ASP A 111 -13.29 -17.12 -4.16
C ASP A 111 -12.05 -16.83 -3.30
N GLN A 112 -11.30 -15.76 -3.60
CA GLN A 112 -10.21 -15.26 -2.74
C GLN A 112 -10.73 -14.56 -1.48
N LEU A 113 -11.98 -14.08 -1.52
CA LEU A 113 -12.66 -13.38 -0.42
C LEU A 113 -13.56 -14.30 0.42
N LYS A 114 -13.26 -15.61 0.48
CA LYS A 114 -13.96 -16.55 1.37
C LYS A 114 -13.99 -16.03 2.81
N GLY A 115 -15.14 -16.15 3.46
CA GLY A 115 -15.38 -15.62 4.79
C GLY A 115 -15.74 -14.13 4.81
N ALA A 116 -15.58 -13.39 3.71
CA ALA A 116 -16.07 -12.02 3.64
C ALA A 116 -17.59 -11.98 3.54
N ARG A 117 -18.19 -10.99 4.19
CA ARG A 117 -19.61 -10.70 4.06
C ARG A 117 -19.87 -9.92 2.77
N VAL A 118 -20.92 -10.28 2.06
CA VAL A 118 -21.29 -9.69 0.77
C VAL A 118 -22.81 -9.52 0.68
N GLU A 119 -23.20 -8.47 -0.02
CA GLU A 119 -24.57 -8.18 -0.43
C GLU A 119 -24.63 -8.27 -1.95
N LEU A 120 -25.39 -9.24 -2.47
CA LEU A 120 -25.68 -9.42 -3.88
C LEU A 120 -26.99 -8.73 -4.20
N GLY A 121 -27.00 -7.84 -5.19
CA GLY A 121 -28.22 -7.23 -5.71
C GLY A 121 -29.04 -8.25 -6.49
N GLY A 122 -30.30 -8.39 -6.11
CA GLY A 122 -31.31 -9.17 -6.84
C GLY A 122 -32.40 -8.26 -7.41
N LEU A 123 -33.18 -8.79 -8.37
CA LEU A 123 -34.28 -8.06 -9.01
C LEU A 123 -35.36 -7.60 -8.01
N GLU A 124 -35.61 -8.36 -6.95
CA GLU A 124 -36.63 -8.03 -5.95
C GLU A 124 -36.04 -7.60 -4.61
N ARG A 125 -35.04 -8.32 -4.09
CA ARG A 125 -34.38 -8.00 -2.82
C ARG A 125 -32.89 -8.35 -2.87
N PRO A 126 -32.03 -7.53 -2.24
CA PRO A 126 -30.64 -7.89 -2.06
C PRO A 126 -30.51 -9.11 -1.14
N VAL A 127 -29.59 -10.00 -1.46
CA VAL A 127 -29.25 -11.18 -0.68
C VAL A 127 -27.95 -10.90 0.05
N THR A 128 -27.97 -10.99 1.38
CA THR A 128 -26.76 -10.82 2.21
C THR A 128 -26.33 -12.16 2.78
N GLY A 129 -25.02 -12.41 2.79
CA GLY A 129 -24.44 -13.60 3.38
C GLY A 129 -22.92 -13.54 3.43
N VAL A 130 -22.32 -14.65 3.85
CA VAL A 130 -20.86 -14.84 3.90
C VAL A 130 -20.43 -15.74 2.76
N ILE A 131 -19.37 -15.37 2.05
CA ILE A 131 -18.85 -16.14 0.92
C ILE A 131 -18.27 -17.47 1.42
N VAL A 132 -18.83 -18.58 0.95
CA VAL A 132 -18.33 -19.94 1.22
C VAL A 132 -17.38 -20.38 0.10
N SER A 133 -17.76 -20.12 -1.15
CA SER A 133 -16.95 -20.40 -2.33
C SER A 133 -17.51 -19.67 -3.54
N ALA A 134 -16.69 -19.41 -4.54
CA ALA A 134 -17.15 -18.97 -5.85
C ALA A 134 -16.40 -19.72 -6.95
N ARG A 135 -17.10 -20.06 -8.03
CA ARG A 135 -16.52 -20.86 -9.12
C ARG A 135 -17.13 -20.49 -10.46
N VAL A 136 -16.35 -20.75 -11.50
CA VAL A 136 -16.84 -20.79 -12.87
C VAL A 136 -17.25 -22.22 -13.18
N THR A 137 -18.49 -22.41 -13.64
CA THR A 137 -18.94 -23.69 -14.18
C THR A 137 -18.75 -23.63 -15.70
N PRO A 138 -17.93 -24.51 -16.29
CA PRO A 138 -17.62 -24.46 -17.71
C PRO A 138 -18.87 -24.73 -18.55
N ALA A 139 -18.90 -24.15 -19.75
CA ALA A 139 -19.96 -24.44 -20.71
C ALA A 139 -19.97 -25.93 -21.07
N ALA A 140 -21.15 -26.54 -21.04
CA ALA A 140 -21.33 -27.95 -21.38
C ALA A 140 -22.49 -28.08 -22.38
N GLN A 141 -22.20 -28.51 -23.61
CA GLN A 141 -23.12 -28.74 -24.75
C GLN A 141 -24.20 -27.66 -24.99
N GLN A 142 -25.19 -27.53 -24.08
CA GLN A 142 -26.31 -26.59 -24.13
C GLN A 142 -26.38 -25.63 -22.92
N VAL A 143 -25.44 -25.72 -21.98
CA VAL A 143 -25.35 -24.85 -20.80
C VAL A 143 -24.23 -23.85 -21.05
N PRO A 144 -24.52 -22.52 -21.05
CA PRO A 144 -23.49 -21.50 -21.16
C PRO A 144 -22.57 -21.53 -19.95
N GLU A 145 -21.37 -20.96 -20.09
CA GLU A 145 -20.46 -20.74 -18.97
C GLU A 145 -21.15 -19.83 -17.94
N LYS A 146 -21.07 -20.22 -16.66
CA LYS A 146 -21.76 -19.51 -15.59
C LYS A 146 -20.85 -19.32 -14.39
N GLU A 147 -20.81 -18.09 -13.91
CA GLU A 147 -20.19 -17.75 -12.65
C GLU A 147 -21.18 -17.96 -11.51
N GLN A 148 -20.75 -18.63 -10.44
CA GLN A 148 -21.59 -18.95 -9.29
C GLN A 148 -20.88 -18.60 -7.99
N VAL A 149 -21.63 -18.12 -7.01
CA VAL A 149 -21.17 -17.92 -5.63
C VAL A 149 -22.09 -18.63 -4.66
N ALA A 150 -21.51 -19.40 -3.75
CA ALA A 150 -22.21 -20.00 -2.63
C ALA A 150 -22.06 -19.09 -1.41
N LEU A 151 -23.19 -18.71 -0.83
CA LEU A 151 -23.26 -17.88 0.36
C LEU A 151 -23.88 -18.65 1.52
N LEU A 152 -23.30 -18.51 2.71
CA LEU A 152 -23.98 -18.79 3.98
C LEU A 152 -24.84 -17.57 4.32
N LEU A 153 -26.14 -17.73 4.19
CA LEU A 153 -27.13 -16.69 4.48
C LEU A 153 -27.28 -16.48 5.99
N ASP A 154 -27.82 -15.32 6.37
CA ASP A 154 -28.12 -15.01 7.77
C ASP A 154 -29.14 -15.97 8.41
N SER A 155 -29.95 -16.65 7.60
CA SER A 155 -30.84 -17.73 8.05
C SER A 155 -30.10 -19.00 8.46
N GLY A 156 -28.80 -19.11 8.15
CA GLY A 156 -27.99 -20.31 8.34
C GLY A 156 -28.00 -21.27 7.14
N GLU A 157 -28.80 -21.01 6.10
CA GLU A 157 -28.79 -21.80 4.87
C GLU A 157 -27.58 -21.47 3.99
N ILE A 158 -26.99 -22.49 3.36
CA ILE A 158 -26.04 -22.28 2.27
C ILE A 158 -26.80 -22.33 0.94
N ARG A 159 -26.70 -21.28 0.14
CA ARG A 159 -27.32 -21.19 -1.18
C ARG A 159 -26.35 -20.71 -2.24
N SER A 160 -26.47 -21.29 -3.43
CA SER A 160 -25.70 -20.88 -4.61
C SER A 160 -26.51 -19.91 -5.46
N PHE A 161 -25.85 -18.83 -5.88
CA PHE A 161 -26.40 -17.78 -6.73
C PHE A 161 -25.57 -17.68 -8.01
N GLU A 162 -26.24 -17.50 -9.15
CA GLU A 162 -25.57 -17.18 -10.42
C GLU A 162 -25.21 -15.70 -10.44
N ILE A 163 -23.97 -15.38 -10.82
CA ILE A 163 -23.49 -14.01 -10.98
C ILE A 163 -23.70 -13.64 -12.45
N GLY A 164 -24.76 -12.89 -12.72
CA GLY A 164 -25.04 -12.37 -14.05
C GLY A 164 -24.28 -11.07 -14.32
N PHE A 165 -24.21 -10.69 -15.60
CA PHE A 165 -23.72 -9.37 -16.00
C PHE A 165 -24.53 -8.26 -15.33
N GLY A 166 -23.84 -7.31 -14.70
CA GLY A 166 -24.49 -6.19 -14.00
C GLY A 166 -25.10 -6.53 -12.64
N THR A 167 -24.89 -7.74 -12.10
CA THR A 167 -25.27 -8.08 -10.72
C THR A 167 -24.53 -7.14 -9.76
N PRO A 168 -25.21 -6.26 -9.00
CA PRO A 168 -24.53 -5.40 -8.05
C PRO A 168 -23.92 -6.24 -6.94
N ILE A 169 -22.64 -6.03 -6.64
CA ILE A 169 -21.96 -6.70 -5.54
C ILE A 169 -21.44 -5.63 -4.61
N ARG A 170 -21.83 -5.71 -3.34
CA ARG A 170 -21.40 -4.77 -2.31
C ARG A 170 -20.79 -5.52 -1.15
N PHE A 171 -19.63 -5.05 -0.71
CA PHE A 171 -19.01 -5.50 0.53
C PHE A 171 -19.41 -4.54 1.65
N PRO A 172 -20.25 -4.93 2.64
CA PRO A 172 -20.64 -4.03 3.72
C PRO A 172 -19.49 -3.65 4.67
N ASP A 173 -18.39 -4.42 4.69
CA ASP A 173 -17.23 -4.13 5.55
C ASP A 173 -16.41 -2.93 5.00
N PRO A 174 -16.32 -1.80 5.73
CA PRO A 174 -15.56 -0.64 5.28
C PRO A 174 -14.05 -0.87 5.23
N LYS A 175 -13.51 -1.79 6.05
CA LYS A 175 -12.08 -2.13 6.01
C LYS A 175 -11.73 -2.83 4.71
N LEU A 176 -12.56 -3.79 4.31
CA LEU A 176 -12.40 -4.50 3.03
C LEU A 176 -12.54 -3.55 1.85
N GLN A 177 -13.49 -2.61 1.89
CA GLN A 177 -13.62 -1.59 0.85
C GLN A 177 -12.37 -0.71 0.73
N LEU A 178 -11.78 -0.29 1.86
CA LEU A 178 -10.55 0.49 1.86
C LEU A 178 -9.39 -0.32 1.28
N GLN A 179 -9.20 -1.57 1.72
CA GLN A 179 -8.17 -2.46 1.20
C GLN A 179 -8.29 -2.67 -0.32
N LEU A 180 -9.51 -2.88 -0.82
CA LEU A 180 -9.77 -3.00 -2.27
C LEU A 180 -9.43 -1.72 -3.01
N ARG A 181 -9.79 -0.55 -2.46
CA ARG A 181 -9.47 0.75 -3.06
C ARG A 181 -7.97 1.03 -3.08
N ASP A 182 -7.28 0.70 -2.00
CA ASP A 182 -5.83 0.85 -1.90
C ASP A 182 -5.13 -0.08 -2.90
N TYR A 183 -5.56 -1.35 -2.99
CA TYR A 183 -5.03 -2.30 -3.98
C TYR A 183 -5.24 -1.81 -5.41
N LEU A 184 -6.45 -1.36 -5.74
CA LEU A 184 -6.78 -0.85 -7.08
C LEU A 184 -6.12 0.49 -7.40
N GLY A 185 -5.74 1.29 -6.40
CA GLY A 185 -4.99 2.53 -6.60
C GLY A 185 -3.51 2.31 -6.91
N ILE A 186 -3.01 1.08 -6.76
CA ILE A 186 -1.64 0.70 -7.01
C ILE A 186 -1.47 0.04 -8.40
N LEU A 187 -2.51 -0.63 -8.92
CA LEU A 187 -2.55 -1.18 -10.29
C LEU A 187 -2.57 -0.07 -11.36
#